data_AF-L2GKY2-F1
#
_entry.id   AF-L2GKY2-F1
#
_cell.length_a   1.000
_cell.length_b   1.000
_cell.length_c   1.000
_cell.angle_alpha   90.00
_cell.angle_beta   90.00
_cell.angle_gamma   90.00
#
_symmetry.space_group_name_H-M   'P 1'
#
loop_
_entity.id
_entity.type
_entity.pdbx_description
1 polymer ?
#
loop_
_entity_poly.entity_id
_entity_poly.type
_entity_poly.pdbx_seq_one_letter_code
_entity_poly.pdbx_strand_id
1 'polypeptide(L)'
;MANYMLYGSTVSENVLKSYPSDLLATFVRSLYIVVMGVSYPLQMAPARTYFLNMIGITRQTKKYKMIHFIATTLLVLSTYLIAISGVHLGIVYSIVGATASCFMCLILPALFYFNLDIEKTLSLMVAAYFSFLLGIFIFTTTIFAIVYNEIK
;
A
#
# COMPACT_ATOMS: atom_id res chain seq x y z
N MET A 1 -16.48 -5.44 11.49
CA MET A 1 -17.91 -5.76 11.24
C MET A 1 -18.86 -4.94 12.10
N ALA A 2 -18.61 -4.77 13.40
CA ALA A 2 -19.47 -3.95 14.28
C ALA A 2 -19.77 -2.53 13.73
N ASN A 3 -18.77 -1.79 13.24
CA ASN A 3 -18.98 -0.46 12.65
C ASN A 3 -19.84 -0.48 11.38
N TYR A 4 -19.67 -1.48 10.52
CA TYR A 4 -20.48 -1.61 9.30
C TYR A 4 -21.94 -1.96 9.63
N MET A 5 -22.16 -2.76 10.68
CA MET A 5 -23.52 -3.07 11.15
C MET A 5 -24.22 -1.85 11.77
N LEU A 6 -23.48 -0.97 12.44
CA LEU A 6 -24.03 0.22 13.09
C LEU A 6 -24.28 1.39 12.13
N TYR A 7 -23.38 1.62 11.16
CA TYR A 7 -23.45 2.76 10.23
C TYR A 7 -23.90 2.37 8.81
N GLY A 8 -24.09 1.08 8.52
CA GLY A 8 -24.64 0.60 7.26
C GLY A 8 -23.94 1.18 6.03
N SER A 9 -24.73 1.66 5.07
CA SER A 9 -24.26 2.22 3.79
C SER A 9 -23.80 3.69 3.84
N THR A 10 -23.81 4.35 5.01
CA THR A 10 -23.40 5.76 5.15
C THR A 10 -21.97 5.94 5.65
N VAL A 11 -21.18 4.86 5.73
CA VAL A 11 -19.76 4.92 6.10
C VAL A 11 -18.96 5.59 4.99
N SER A 12 -18.35 6.73 5.30
CA SER A 12 -17.40 7.40 4.41
C SER A 12 -16.05 6.68 4.41
N GLU A 13 -15.39 6.65 3.25
CA GLU A 13 -14.05 6.07 3.09
C GLU A 13 -13.04 6.59 4.11
N ASN A 14 -13.15 7.87 4.46
CA ASN A 14 -12.49 8.41 5.62
C ASN A 14 -13.32 8.13 6.88
N VAL A 15 -12.92 7.11 7.63
CA VAL A 15 -13.60 6.68 8.87
C VAL A 15 -13.77 7.82 9.86
N LEU A 16 -12.85 8.79 9.89
CA LEU A 16 -12.93 9.94 10.80
C LEU A 16 -14.04 10.92 10.43
N LYS A 17 -14.47 10.96 9.16
CA LYS A 17 -15.57 11.80 8.69
C LYS A 17 -16.94 11.21 9.05
N SER A 18 -17.03 9.90 9.27
CA SER A 18 -18.28 9.23 9.67
C SER A 18 -18.67 9.47 11.13
N TYR A 19 -17.71 9.86 12.00
CA TYR A 19 -18.01 10.11 13.40
C TYR A 19 -18.65 11.49 13.65
N PRO A 20 -19.66 11.57 14.53
CA PRO A 20 -20.24 12.85 14.95
C PRO A 20 -19.17 13.75 15.59
N SER A 21 -19.38 15.07 15.52
CA SER A 21 -18.44 16.07 16.03
C SER A 21 -18.54 16.25 17.55
N ASP A 22 -18.39 15.16 18.30
CA ASP A 22 -18.37 15.16 19.77
C ASP A 22 -16.96 15.40 20.33
N LEU A 23 -16.88 15.71 21.62
CA LEU A 23 -15.60 15.88 22.35
C LEU A 23 -14.71 14.64 22.22
N LEU A 24 -15.29 13.44 22.34
CA LEU A 24 -14.57 12.18 22.20
C LEU A 24 -14.03 11.98 20.78
N ALA A 25 -14.84 12.25 19.76
CA ALA A 25 -14.41 12.13 18.37
C ALA A 25 -13.28 13.12 18.02
N THR A 26 -13.32 14.33 18.58
CA THR A 26 -12.25 15.32 18.42
C THR A 26 -10.96 14.86 19.08
N PHE A 27 -11.03 14.25 20.26
CA PHE A 27 -9.87 13.66 20.93
C PHE A 27 -9.27 12.48 20.13
N VAL A 28 -10.11 11.62 19.55
CA VAL A 28 -9.65 10.52 18.69
C VAL A 28 -9.01 11.05 17.40
N ARG A 29 -9.59 12.08 16.78
CA ARG A 29 -9.03 12.74 15.59
C ARG A 29 -7.66 13.37 15.88
N SER A 30 -7.50 14.04 17.03
CA SER A 30 -6.21 14.63 17.41
C SER A 30 -5.15 13.55 17.64
N LEU A 31 -5.49 12.48 18.36
CA LEU A 31 -4.59 11.35 18.56
C LEU A 31 -4.18 10.69 17.23
N TYR A 32 -5.13 10.52 16.30
CA TYR A 32 -4.84 9.99 14.97
C TYR A 32 -3.85 10.87 14.19
N ILE A 33 -4.00 12.21 14.25
CA ILE A 33 -3.07 13.13 13.61
C ILE A 33 -1.66 12.98 14.18
N VAL A 34 -1.54 12.84 15.51
CA VAL A 34 -0.24 12.59 16.16
C VAL A 34 0.37 11.26 15.70
N VAL A 35 -0.43 10.18 15.67
CA VAL A 35 0.02 8.85 15.21
C VAL A 35 0.47 8.90 13.75
N MET A 36 -0.29 9.57 12.87
CA MET A 36 0.08 9.70 11.45
C MET A 36 1.33 10.57 11.26
N GLY A 37 1.47 11.65 12.05
CA GLY A 37 2.64 12.51 12.04
C GLY A 37 3.93 11.76 12.42
N VAL A 38 3.85 10.79 13.34
CA VAL A 38 4.98 9.92 13.72
C VAL A 38 5.17 8.76 12.72
N SER A 39 4.08 8.25 12.15
CA SER A 39 4.14 7.10 11.24
C SER A 39 4.74 7.46 9.87
N TYR A 40 4.49 8.66 9.37
CA TYR A 40 5.03 9.12 8.09
C TYR A 40 6.57 9.08 8.02
N PRO A 41 7.34 9.70 8.95
CA PRO A 41 8.80 9.63 8.92
C PRO A 41 9.33 8.20 9.09
N LEU A 42 8.65 7.36 9.87
CA LEU A 42 9.02 5.95 10.05
C LEU A 42 8.92 5.17 8.74
N GLN A 43 7.89 5.42 7.93
CA GLN A 43 7.69 4.77 6.63
C GLN A 43 8.60 5.34 5.52
N MET A 44 8.92 6.63 5.58
CA MET A 44 9.81 7.27 4.60
C MET A 44 11.26 6.77 4.69
N ALA A 45 11.71 6.35 5.88
CA ALA A 45 13.07 5.83 6.07
C ALA A 45 13.38 4.54 5.25
N PRO A 46 12.56 3.47 5.31
CA PRO A 46 12.73 2.30 4.45
C PRO A 46 12.39 2.60 2.99
N ALA A 47 11.33 3.38 2.71
CA ALA A 47 10.94 3.72 1.33
C ALA A 47 12.10 4.37 0.55
N ARG A 48 12.81 5.32 1.18
CA ARG A 48 14.00 5.93 0.61
C ARG A 48 15.12 4.92 0.38
N THR A 49 15.38 4.02 1.33
CA THR A 49 16.43 3.01 1.19
C THR A 49 16.14 2.08 0.01
N TYR A 50 14.88 1.64 -0.13
CA TYR A 50 14.45 0.84 -1.28
C TYR A 50 14.58 1.60 -2.59
N PHE A 51 14.17 2.87 -2.63
CA PHE A 51 14.31 3.72 -3.81
C PHE A 51 15.77 3.91 -4.26
N LEU A 52 16.67 4.19 -3.31
CA LEU A 52 18.10 4.34 -3.60
C LEU A 52 18.73 3.03 -4.09
N ASN A 53 18.37 1.90 -3.47
CA ASN A 53 18.85 0.58 -3.88
C ASN A 53 18.33 0.20 -5.27
N MET A 54 17.07 0.52 -5.60
CA MET A 54 16.48 0.28 -6.92
C MET A 54 17.22 1.03 -8.04
N ILE A 55 17.71 2.24 -7.77
CA ILE A 55 18.51 3.03 -8.73
C ILE A 55 19.98 2.56 -8.77
N GLY A 56 20.37 1.58 -7.94
CA GLY A 56 21.74 1.07 -7.87
C GLY A 56 22.71 2.00 -7.11
N ILE A 57 22.19 2.92 -6.29
CA ILE A 57 23.02 3.88 -5.56
C ILE A 57 23.49 3.26 -4.24
N THR A 58 24.71 2.74 -4.27
CA THR A 58 25.35 2.18 -3.08
C THR A 58 25.81 3.28 -2.11
N ARG A 59 25.69 2.99 -0.80
CA ARG A 59 26.06 3.87 0.32
C ARG A 59 27.53 4.37 0.31
N GLN A 60 28.39 3.76 -0.50
CA GLN A 60 29.82 4.07 -0.68
C GLN A 60 30.10 5.33 -1.52
N THR A 61 29.08 5.96 -2.13
CA THR A 61 29.30 7.12 -3.00
C THR A 61 29.59 8.40 -2.21
N LYS A 62 30.62 9.18 -2.61
CA LYS A 62 30.92 10.50 -1.99
C LYS A 62 29.73 11.47 -2.03
N LYS A 63 28.82 11.30 -3.01
CA LYS A 63 27.59 12.08 -3.19
C LYS A 63 26.39 11.57 -2.38
N TYR A 64 26.56 10.53 -1.54
CA TYR A 64 25.46 9.89 -0.83
C TYR A 64 24.60 10.87 -0.02
N LYS A 65 25.20 11.85 0.70
CA LYS A 65 24.42 12.85 1.45
C LYS A 65 23.52 13.71 0.55
N MET A 66 24.02 14.15 -0.61
CA MET A 66 23.25 14.95 -1.58
C MET A 66 22.13 14.11 -2.20
N ILE A 67 22.43 12.89 -2.62
CA ILE A 67 21.45 11.97 -3.21
C ILE A 67 20.36 11.61 -2.19
N HIS A 68 20.74 11.40 -0.94
CA HIS A 68 19.82 11.11 0.15
C HIS A 68 18.83 12.25 0.39
N PHE A 69 19.31 13.49 0.32
CA PHE A 69 18.47 14.69 0.41
C PHE A 69 17.52 14.76 -0.78
N ILE A 70 18.03 14.63 -2.02
CA ILE A 70 17.24 14.67 -3.25
C ILE A 70 16.14 13.58 -3.25
N ALA A 71 16.49 12.35 -2.88
CA ALA A 71 15.53 11.24 -2.83
C ALA A 71 14.41 11.51 -1.82
N THR A 72 14.74 12.05 -0.64
CA THR A 72 13.74 12.40 0.37
C THR A 72 12.82 13.52 -0.13
N THR A 73 13.38 14.57 -0.74
CA THR A 73 12.58 15.67 -1.31
C THR A 73 11.66 15.19 -2.42
N LEU A 74 12.13 14.28 -3.28
CA LEU A 74 11.34 13.74 -4.39
C LEU A 74 10.19 12.85 -3.89
N LEU A 75 10.43 12.02 -2.87
CA LEU A 75 9.40 11.19 -2.24
C LEU A 75 8.33 12.04 -1.52
N VAL A 76 8.73 13.07 -0.78
CA VAL A 76 7.77 13.96 -0.12
C VAL A 76 6.96 14.72 -1.16
N LEU A 77 7.60 15.25 -2.20
CA LEU A 77 6.94 15.99 -3.27
C LEU A 77 5.95 15.09 -4.04
N SER A 78 6.29 13.83 -4.33
CA SER A 78 5.34 12.91 -4.98
C SER A 78 4.12 12.62 -4.10
N THR A 79 4.30 12.39 -2.79
CA THR A 79 3.15 12.21 -1.88
C THR A 79 2.28 13.46 -1.78
N TYR A 80 2.88 14.65 -1.85
CA TYR A 80 2.15 15.92 -1.85
C TYR A 80 1.36 16.14 -3.14
N LEU A 81 1.91 15.78 -4.31
CA LEU A 81 1.19 15.84 -5.59
C LEU A 81 -0.06 14.96 -5.58
N ILE A 82 0.05 13.74 -5.04
CA ILE A 82 -1.10 12.83 -4.88
C ILE A 82 -2.15 13.45 -3.95
N ALA A 83 -1.72 14.10 -2.86
CA ALA A 83 -2.64 14.76 -1.94
C ALA A 83 -3.40 15.94 -2.57
N ILE A 84 -2.75 16.75 -3.43
CA ILE A 84 -3.40 17.85 -4.15
C ILE A 84 -4.35 17.35 -5.25
N SER A 85 -4.09 16.18 -5.82
CA SER A 85 -4.91 15.62 -6.92
C SER A 85 -6.37 15.40 -6.56
N GLY A 86 -6.77 15.50 -5.28
CA GLY A 86 -8.16 15.41 -4.84
C GLY A 86 -8.76 14.01 -4.96
N VAL A 87 -7.94 12.99 -5.23
CA VAL A 87 -8.38 11.61 -5.38
C VAL A 87 -8.95 11.09 -4.07
N HIS A 88 -10.09 10.43 -4.16
CA HIS A 88 -10.74 9.79 -3.02
C HIS A 88 -9.82 8.73 -2.38
N LEU A 89 -9.68 8.79 -1.05
CA LEU A 89 -8.74 7.96 -0.31
C LEU A 89 -9.04 6.46 -0.47
N GLY A 90 -10.32 6.09 -0.62
CA GLY A 90 -10.74 4.72 -0.85
C GLY A 90 -10.28 4.18 -2.20
N ILE A 91 -10.26 5.00 -3.25
CA ILE A 91 -9.75 4.61 -4.57
C ILE A 91 -8.25 4.36 -4.49
N VAL A 92 -7.49 5.26 -3.85
CA VAL A 92 -6.04 5.08 -3.65
C VAL A 92 -5.74 3.81 -2.86
N TYR A 93 -6.45 3.56 -1.76
CA TYR A 93 -6.28 2.34 -0.96
C TYR A 93 -6.70 1.07 -1.70
N SER A 94 -7.75 1.14 -2.53
CA SER A 94 -8.19 0.02 -3.36
C SER A 94 -7.14 -0.36 -4.40
N ILE A 95 -6.62 0.62 -5.13
CA ILE A 95 -5.57 0.40 -6.15
C ILE A 95 -4.30 -0.14 -5.51
N VAL A 96 -3.78 0.53 -4.46
CA VAL A 96 -2.53 0.13 -3.81
C VAL A 96 -2.69 -1.22 -3.12
N GLY A 97 -3.80 -1.44 -2.42
CA GLY A 97 -4.09 -2.70 -1.75
C GLY A 97 -4.24 -3.85 -2.73
N ALA A 98 -5.02 -3.67 -3.80
CA ALA A 98 -5.21 -4.72 -4.80
C ALA A 98 -3.91 -5.08 -5.53
N THR A 99 -3.14 -4.08 -5.98
CA THR A 99 -1.92 -4.31 -6.77
C THR A 99 -0.75 -4.81 -5.92
N ALA A 100 -0.37 -4.05 -4.88
CA ALA A 100 0.81 -4.37 -4.08
C ALA A 100 0.60 -5.61 -3.20
N SER A 101 -0.59 -5.77 -2.61
CA SER A 101 -0.88 -6.95 -1.76
C SER A 101 -0.99 -8.23 -2.60
N CYS A 102 -1.61 -8.19 -3.77
CA CYS A 102 -1.68 -9.37 -4.65
C CYS A 102 -0.28 -9.80 -5.09
N PHE A 103 0.56 -8.83 -5.46
CA PHE A 103 1.94 -9.12 -5.83
C PHE A 103 2.74 -9.73 -4.67
N MET A 104 2.68 -9.11 -3.49
CA MET A 104 3.47 -9.54 -2.33
C MET A 104 2.97 -10.84 -1.70
N CYS A 105 1.66 -11.07 -1.64
CA CYS A 105 1.09 -12.21 -0.91
C CYS A 105 0.88 -13.47 -1.76
N LEU A 106 0.69 -13.33 -3.08
CA LEU A 106 0.33 -14.46 -3.94
C LEU A 106 1.40 -14.73 -5.00
N ILE A 107 1.84 -13.69 -5.72
CA ILE A 107 2.77 -13.85 -6.84
C ILE A 107 4.20 -14.10 -6.35
N LEU A 108 4.67 -13.28 -5.41
CA LEU A 108 6.05 -13.34 -4.92
C LEU A 108 6.40 -14.66 -4.22
N PRO A 109 5.56 -15.22 -3.30
CA PRO A 109 5.85 -16.50 -2.66
C PRO A 109 5.87 -17.67 -3.65
N ALA A 110 4.96 -17.66 -4.64
CA ALA A 110 4.94 -18.67 -5.69
C ALA A 110 6.20 -18.60 -6.57
N LEU A 111 6.65 -17.38 -6.92
CA LEU A 111 7.85 -17.17 -7.72
C LEU A 111 9.12 -17.61 -6.97
N PHE A 112 9.22 -17.32 -5.67
CA PHE A 112 10.32 -17.86 -4.85
C PHE A 112 10.29 -19.39 -4.77
N TYR A 113 9.11 -20.00 -4.58
CA TYR A 113 8.99 -21.45 -4.56
C TYR A 113 9.45 -22.10 -5.89
N PHE A 114 9.23 -21.45 -7.03
CA PHE A 114 9.69 -21.98 -8.32
C PHE A 114 11.20 -21.86 -8.54
N ASN A 115 11.83 -20.81 -8.00
CA ASN A 115 13.27 -20.54 -8.15
C ASN A 115 14.15 -21.18 -7.06
N LEU A 116 13.56 -21.76 -6.01
CA LEU A 116 14.29 -22.47 -4.96
C LEU A 116 14.48 -23.95 -5.33
N ASP A 117 15.72 -24.43 -5.25
CA ASP A 117 16.09 -25.84 -5.44
C ASP A 117 15.83 -26.67 -4.16
N ILE A 118 14.60 -26.64 -3.66
CA ILE A 118 14.15 -27.47 -2.53
C ILE A 118 13.43 -28.70 -3.11
N GLU A 119 13.45 -29.83 -2.40
CA GLU A 119 12.64 -31.00 -2.75
C GLU A 119 11.16 -30.60 -2.89
N LYS A 120 10.66 -30.65 -4.13
CA LYS A 120 9.31 -30.17 -4.46
C LYS A 120 8.29 -31.26 -4.11
N THR A 121 7.69 -31.17 -2.92
CA THR A 121 6.54 -32.00 -2.60
C THR A 121 5.36 -31.63 -3.49
N LEU A 122 4.60 -32.64 -3.93
CA LEU A 122 3.49 -32.46 -4.87
C LEU A 122 2.42 -31.49 -4.33
N SER A 123 2.14 -31.52 -3.02
CA SER A 123 1.18 -30.61 -2.38
C SER A 123 1.62 -29.15 -2.45
N LEU A 124 2.90 -28.85 -2.18
CA LEU A 124 3.44 -27.49 -2.24
C LEU A 124 3.55 -26.99 -3.68
N MET A 125 3.86 -27.86 -4.64
CA MET A 125 3.86 -27.50 -6.06
C MET A 125 2.47 -27.10 -6.55
N VAL A 126 1.44 -27.89 -6.20
CA VAL A 126 0.05 -27.55 -6.53
C VAL A 126 -0.37 -26.25 -5.84
N ALA A 127 -0.04 -26.06 -4.57
CA ALA A 127 -0.35 -24.85 -3.82
C ALA A 127 0.31 -23.59 -4.42
N ALA A 128 1.58 -23.69 -4.86
CA ALA A 128 2.29 -22.59 -5.50
C ALA A 128 1.67 -22.23 -6.85
N TYR A 129 1.35 -23.23 -7.68
CA TYR A 129 0.68 -22.99 -8.97
C TYR A 129 -0.72 -22.39 -8.79
N PHE A 130 -1.48 -22.91 -7.83
CA PHE A 130 -2.80 -22.37 -7.47
C PHE A 130 -2.71 -20.93 -6.98
N SER A 131 -1.77 -20.62 -6.07
CA SER A 131 -1.58 -19.26 -5.54
C SER A 131 -1.17 -18.27 -6.64
N PHE A 132 -0.31 -18.70 -7.58
CA PHE A 132 0.09 -17.89 -8.72
C PHE A 132 -1.09 -17.60 -9.66
N LEU A 133 -1.87 -18.61 -10.02
CA LEU A 133 -3.01 -18.48 -10.93
C LEU A 133 -4.14 -17.66 -10.30
N LEU A 134 -4.41 -17.88 -9.02
CA LEU A 134 -5.34 -17.07 -8.22
C LEU A 134 -4.86 -15.62 -8.13
N GLY A 135 -3.55 -15.38 -7.94
CA GLY A 135 -2.96 -14.04 -7.96
C GLY A 135 -3.20 -13.31 -9.28
N ILE A 136 -2.96 -13.96 -10.42
CA ILE A 136 -3.25 -13.38 -11.74
C ILE A 136 -4.73 -13.06 -11.88
N PHE A 137 -5.61 -13.98 -11.49
CA PHE A 137 -7.06 -13.80 -11.57
C PHE A 137 -7.55 -12.62 -10.71
N ILE A 138 -7.10 -12.51 -9.46
CA ILE A 138 -7.45 -11.39 -8.57
C ILE A 138 -6.92 -10.07 -9.15
N PHE A 139 -5.68 -10.05 -9.64
CA PHE A 139 -5.11 -8.85 -10.23
C PHE A 139 -5.92 -8.35 -11.44
N THR A 140 -6.33 -9.25 -12.34
CA THR A 140 -7.15 -8.88 -13.49
C THR A 140 -8.54 -8.40 -13.08
N THR A 141 -9.22 -9.12 -12.18
CA THR A 141 -10.58 -8.76 -11.74
C THR A 141 -10.62 -7.42 -11.00
N THR A 142 -9.59 -7.13 -10.19
CA THR A 142 -9.49 -5.87 -9.44
C THR A 142 -9.22 -4.67 -10.34
N ILE A 143 -8.28 -4.78 -11.30
CA ILE A 143 -8.07 -3.71 -12.29
C ILE A 143 -9.35 -3.45 -13.08
N PHE A 144 -10.03 -4.51 -13.52
CA PHE A 144 -11.29 -4.37 -14.25
C PHE A 144 -12.37 -3.67 -13.40
N ALA A 145 -12.49 -4.04 -12.12
CA ALA A 145 -13.44 -3.42 -11.20
C ALA A 145 -13.14 -1.94 -10.96
N ILE A 146 -11.86 -1.57 -10.80
CA ILE A 146 -11.44 -0.18 -10.61
C ILE A 146 -11.76 0.66 -11.85
N VAL A 147 -11.40 0.17 -13.05
CA VAL A 147 -11.69 0.88 -14.31
C VAL A 147 -13.20 1.03 -14.53
N TYR A 148 -13.98 0.00 -14.24
CA TYR A 148 -15.44 0.05 -14.39
C TYR A 148 -16.09 1.05 -13.41
N ASN A 149 -15.54 1.19 -12.21
CA ASN A 149 -16.05 2.11 -11.19
C ASN A 149 -15.68 3.58 -11.45
N GLU A 150 -14.56 3.86 -12.13
CA GLU A 150 -14.18 5.22 -12.56
C GLU A 150 -15.03 5.74 -13.75
N ILE A 151 -15.66 4.84 -14.52
CA ILE A 151 -16.49 5.21 -15.69
C ILE A 151 -17.93 5.57 -15.28
N LYS A 152 -18.36 5.24 -14.06
CA LYS A 152 -19.76 5.35 -13.60
C LYS A 152 -19.94 6.44 -12.55
#